data_AF-R7TZR8-F1
#
_entry.id   AF-R7TZR8-F1
#
_cell.length_a   1.000
_cell.length_b   1.000
_cell.length_c   1.000
_cell.angle_alpha   90.00
_cell.angle_beta   90.00
_cell.angle_gamma   90.00
#
_symmetry.space_group_name_H-M   'P 1'
#
loop_
_entity.id
_entity.type
_entity.pdbx_description
1 polymer ?
#
loop_
_entity_poly.entity_id
_entity_poly.type
_entity_poly.pdbx_seq_one_letter_code
_entity_poly.pdbx_strand_id
1 'polypeptide(L)'
;LGLALKLLEHYDVANWQTEEHFPPTMFFLVLLPPIIFESGYNLHKGNFFANIGTILLFAIAGTVISAMIVGGGIYLLGKAQLVYQLDLVESFAFGSLISAVDPVATLAIFQAIEVDQVLYMLVFGESVLNDAVAIVLTT
;
A
#
# COMPACT_ATOMS: atom_id res chain seq x y z
N LEU A 1 -23.59 34.56 -10.69
CA LEU A 1 -23.69 33.23 -10.02
C LEU A 1 -22.74 33.10 -8.83
N GLY A 2 -21.42 33.20 -9.02
CA GLY A 2 -20.44 32.99 -7.92
C GLY A 2 -20.58 33.94 -6.72
N LEU A 3 -20.94 35.20 -6.93
CA LEU A 3 -21.17 36.16 -5.83
C LEU A 3 -22.46 35.87 -5.04
N ALA A 4 -23.48 35.35 -5.72
CA ALA A 4 -24.74 34.94 -5.10
C ALA A 4 -24.56 33.65 -4.28
N LEU A 5 -23.73 32.71 -4.77
CA LEU A 5 -23.33 31.51 -4.04
C LEU A 5 -22.55 31.86 -2.77
N LYS A 6 -21.63 32.83 -2.84
CA LYS A 6 -20.82 33.28 -1.69
C LYS A 6 -21.65 34.00 -0.62
N LEU A 7 -22.73 34.68 -1.01
CA LEU A 7 -23.68 35.32 -0.10
C LEU A 7 -24.63 34.30 0.57
N LEU A 8 -24.99 33.23 -0.16
CA LEU A 8 -25.74 32.09 0.38
C LEU A 8 -24.89 31.25 1.35
N GLU A 9 -23.59 31.10 1.09
CA GLU A 9 -22.64 30.43 2.00
C GLU A 9 -22.49 31.18 3.33
N HIS A 10 -22.63 32.51 3.33
CA HIS A 10 -22.58 33.34 4.55
C HIS A 10 -23.86 33.24 5.42
N TYR A 11 -24.97 32.79 4.83
CA TYR A 11 -26.21 32.45 5.54
C TYR A 11 -26.24 30.94 5.76
N ASP A 12 -25.54 30.45 6.77
CA ASP A 12 -25.66 29.19 7.55
C ASP A 12 -26.67 28.08 7.12
N VAL A 13 -26.87 27.83 5.82
CA VAL A 13 -27.82 26.83 5.26
C VAL A 13 -27.18 25.94 4.20
N ALA A 14 -25.85 25.88 4.15
CA ALA A 14 -25.12 25.05 3.20
C ALA A 14 -24.00 24.24 3.87
N ASN A 15 -24.32 23.49 4.94
CA ASN A 15 -23.44 22.48 5.54
C ASN A 15 -23.35 21.18 4.70
N TRP A 16 -23.29 21.29 3.36
CA TRP A 16 -23.21 20.12 2.48
C TRP A 16 -21.81 19.49 2.43
N GLN A 17 -20.79 20.11 3.02
CA GLN A 17 -19.43 19.56 3.06
C GLN A 17 -19.19 18.58 4.23
N THR A 18 -20.06 18.57 5.25
CA THR A 18 -19.85 17.74 6.44
C THR A 18 -20.41 16.31 6.30
N GLU A 19 -21.18 16.02 5.24
CA GLU A 19 -21.85 14.73 5.03
C GLU A 19 -21.21 13.82 3.97
N GLU A 20 -20.20 14.27 3.21
CA GLU A 20 -19.57 13.45 2.16
C GLU A 20 -18.30 12.70 2.59
N HIS A 21 -17.89 12.80 3.85
CA HIS A 21 -16.73 12.07 4.34
C HIS A 21 -17.12 10.65 4.77
N PHE A 22 -16.83 9.66 3.93
CA PHE A 22 -16.91 8.25 4.29
C PHE A 22 -15.92 7.96 5.44
N PRO A 23 -16.41 7.67 6.67
CA PRO A 23 -15.54 7.56 7.83
C PRO A 23 -14.68 6.29 7.73
N PRO A 24 -13.35 6.39 7.88
CA PRO A 24 -12.45 5.23 7.80
C PRO A 24 -12.87 4.10 8.75
N THR A 25 -13.41 4.45 9.92
CA THR A 25 -13.92 3.48 10.91
C THR A 25 -15.03 2.58 10.35
N MET A 26 -15.90 3.10 9.48
CA MET A 26 -16.96 2.32 8.85
C MET A 26 -16.38 1.39 7.77
N PHE A 27 -15.40 1.86 7.01
CA PHE A 27 -14.66 1.02 6.07
C PHE A 27 -14.02 -0.19 6.77
N PHE A 28 -13.21 0.07 7.81
CA PHE A 28 -12.43 -0.97 8.50
C PHE A 28 -13.28 -1.94 9.31
N LEU A 29 -14.36 -1.47 9.94
CA LEU A 29 -15.19 -2.33 10.81
C LEU A 29 -16.31 -3.05 10.07
N VAL A 30 -16.81 -2.51 8.95
CA VAL A 30 -18.01 -3.04 8.28
C VAL A 30 -17.71 -3.61 6.91
N LEU A 31 -16.95 -2.90 6.06
CA LEU A 31 -16.72 -3.33 4.67
C LEU A 31 -15.51 -4.26 4.54
N LEU A 32 -14.43 -3.97 5.26
CA LEU A 32 -13.18 -4.71 5.16
C LEU A 32 -13.28 -6.18 5.65
N PRO A 33 -14.01 -6.53 6.73
CA PRO A 33 -14.06 -7.91 7.20
C PRO A 33 -14.76 -8.89 6.23
N PRO A 34 -15.93 -8.58 5.63
CA PRO A 34 -16.54 -9.43 4.61
C PRO A 34 -15.68 -9.62 3.35
N ILE A 35 -15.00 -8.56 2.90
CA ILE A 35 -14.12 -8.61 1.72
C ILE A 35 -12.95 -9.56 1.97
N ILE A 36 -12.24 -9.40 3.09
CA ILE A 36 -11.12 -10.29 3.46
C ILE A 36 -11.59 -11.73 3.64
N PHE A 37 -12.79 -11.94 4.21
CA PHE A 37 -13.35 -13.27 4.39
C PHE A 37 -13.67 -13.95 3.06
N GLU A 38 -14.30 -13.25 2.11
CA GLU A 38 -14.59 -13.78 0.78
C GLU A 38 -13.31 -14.11 0.01
N SER A 39 -12.32 -13.21 0.03
CA SER A 39 -11.00 -13.41 -0.59
C SER A 39 -10.26 -14.59 0.04
N GLY A 40 -10.34 -14.76 1.38
CA GLY A 40 -9.73 -15.87 2.10
C GLY A 40 -10.45 -17.21 1.91
N TYR A 41 -11.77 -17.19 1.71
CA TYR A 41 -12.59 -18.40 1.51
C TYR A 41 -12.44 -18.97 0.10
N ASN A 42 -12.38 -18.11 -0.92
CA ASN A 42 -12.14 -18.52 -2.32
C ASN A 42 -10.67 -18.80 -2.64
N LEU A 43 -9.76 -18.64 -1.66
CA LEU A 43 -8.34 -18.93 -1.84
C LEU A 43 -8.12 -20.45 -1.84
N HIS A 44 -7.76 -21.02 -3.00
CA HIS A 44 -7.34 -22.42 -3.11
C HIS A 44 -6.03 -22.64 -2.34
N LYS A 45 -6.14 -23.00 -1.04
CA LYS A 45 -5.02 -23.19 -0.09
C LYS A 45 -3.91 -24.11 -0.63
N GLY A 46 -4.23 -25.08 -1.49
CA GLY A 46 -3.25 -25.99 -2.09
C GLY A 46 -2.17 -25.29 -2.92
N ASN A 47 -2.54 -24.28 -3.71
CA ASN A 47 -1.59 -23.59 -4.60
C ASN A 47 -0.76 -22.52 -3.85
N PHE A 48 -1.24 -22.01 -2.71
CA PHE A 48 -0.52 -21.04 -1.87
C PHE A 48 0.72 -21.64 -1.28
N PHE A 49 0.53 -22.74 -0.56
CA PHE A 49 1.61 -23.41 0.14
C PHE A 49 2.55 -24.12 -0.85
N ALA A 50 2.06 -24.50 -2.04
CA ALA A 50 2.92 -25.03 -3.10
C ALA A 50 3.90 -23.98 -3.66
N ASN A 51 3.52 -22.71 -3.71
CA ASN A 51 4.33 -21.63 -4.29
C ASN A 51 4.96 -20.69 -3.24
N ILE A 52 4.88 -21.03 -1.95
CA ILE A 52 5.35 -20.16 -0.86
C ILE A 52 6.82 -19.75 -1.00
N GLY A 53 7.67 -20.61 -1.56
CA GLY A 53 9.07 -20.30 -1.83
C GLY A 53 9.25 -19.17 -2.83
N THR A 54 8.43 -19.17 -3.90
CA THR A 54 8.43 -18.10 -4.92
C THR A 54 7.92 -16.79 -4.34
N ILE A 55 6.87 -16.85 -3.50
CA ILE A 55 6.32 -15.68 -2.81
C ILE A 55 7.37 -15.06 -1.88
N LEU A 56 8.02 -15.87 -1.06
CA LEU A 56 9.10 -15.44 -0.16
C LEU A 56 10.27 -14.84 -0.93
N LEU A 57 10.65 -15.46 -2.05
CA LEU A 57 11.74 -14.94 -2.88
C LEU A 57 11.39 -13.57 -3.44
N PHE A 58 10.19 -13.38 -3.98
CA PHE A 58 9.75 -12.08 -4.50
C PHE A 58 9.60 -11.03 -3.41
N ALA A 59 9.02 -11.37 -2.27
CA ALA A 59 8.90 -10.46 -1.14
C ALA A 59 10.30 -10.02 -0.66
N ILE A 60 11.17 -10.96 -0.30
CA ILE A 60 12.49 -10.61 0.26
C ILE A 60 13.36 -9.89 -0.77
N ALA A 61 13.51 -10.46 -1.97
CA ALA A 61 14.38 -9.86 -2.99
C ALA A 61 13.83 -8.53 -3.48
N GLY A 62 12.52 -8.43 -3.71
CA GLY A 62 11.86 -7.21 -4.15
C GLY A 62 12.00 -6.08 -3.14
N THR A 63 11.68 -6.34 -1.87
CA THR A 63 11.80 -5.35 -0.79
C THR A 63 13.24 -4.92 -0.57
N VAL A 64 14.21 -5.85 -0.52
CA VAL A 64 15.62 -5.51 -0.33
C VAL A 64 16.16 -4.67 -1.49
N ILE A 65 15.86 -5.05 -2.74
CA ILE A 65 16.32 -4.29 -3.90
C ILE A 65 15.70 -2.89 -3.91
N SER A 66 14.40 -2.79 -3.63
CA SER A 66 13.68 -1.51 -3.54
C SER A 66 14.28 -0.61 -2.45
N ALA A 67 14.47 -1.14 -1.23
CA ALA A 67 15.07 -0.42 -0.12
C ALA A 67 16.49 0.05 -0.43
N MET A 68 17.29 -0.78 -1.11
CA MET A 68 18.66 -0.43 -1.51
C MET A 68 18.69 0.68 -2.56
N ILE A 69 17.80 0.63 -3.56
CA ILE A 69 17.74 1.64 -4.62
C ILE A 69 17.24 2.97 -4.06
N VAL A 70 16.16 2.97 -3.28
CA VAL A 70 15.57 4.18 -2.71
C VAL A 70 16.49 4.78 -1.64
N GLY A 71 16.94 3.96 -0.68
CA GLY A 71 17.81 4.43 0.40
C GLY A 71 19.19 4.86 -0.09
N GLY A 72 19.80 4.09 -0.99
CA GLY A 72 21.06 4.46 -1.64
C GLY A 72 20.91 5.72 -2.51
N GLY A 73 19.80 5.83 -3.25
CA GLY A 73 19.47 7.00 -4.06
C GLY A 73 19.37 8.27 -3.22
N ILE A 74 18.64 8.23 -2.11
CA ILE A 74 18.49 9.36 -1.19
C ILE A 74 19.83 9.74 -0.55
N TYR A 75 20.63 8.77 -0.11
CA TYR A 75 21.95 9.02 0.46
C TYR A 75 22.90 9.71 -0.55
N LEU A 76 22.93 9.22 -1.79
CA LEU A 76 23.75 9.80 -2.86
C LEU A 76 23.27 11.20 -3.27
N LEU A 77 21.95 11.41 -3.37
CA LEU A 77 21.36 12.72 -3.67
C LEU A 77 21.60 13.72 -2.54
N GLY A 78 21.60 13.28 -1.28
CA GLY A 78 21.97 14.08 -0.12
C GLY A 78 23.44 14.51 -0.17
N LYS A 79 24.36 13.59 -0.53
CA LYS A 79 25.77 13.92 -0.76
C LYS A 79 25.96 14.94 -1.90
N ALA A 80 25.13 14.87 -2.94
CA ALA A 80 25.13 15.80 -4.06
C ALA A 80 24.42 17.15 -3.75
N GLN A 81 23.96 17.37 -2.51
CA GLN A 81 23.24 18.58 -2.06
C GLN A 81 21.94 18.86 -2.84
N LEU A 82 21.35 17.84 -3.47
CA LEU A 82 20.07 17.95 -4.20
C LEU A 82 18.86 17.70 -3.29
N VAL A 83 19.06 16.94 -2.22
CA VAL A 83 18.02 16.54 -1.24
C VAL A 83 18.57 16.75 0.18
N TYR A 84 17.69 16.76 1.18
CA TYR A 84 18.08 16.81 2.58
C TYR A 84 19.09 15.72 2.93
N GLN A 85 20.13 16.08 3.68
CA GLN A 85 21.20 15.17 4.07
C GLN A 85 20.74 14.31 5.24
N LEU A 86 20.36 13.07 4.92
CA LEU A 86 20.11 12.02 5.90
C LEU A 86 21.39 11.20 6.11
N ASP A 87 21.56 10.69 7.33
CA ASP A 87 22.61 9.71 7.59
C ASP A 87 22.32 8.42 6.81
N LEU A 88 23.33 7.57 6.67
CA LEU A 88 23.21 6.31 5.94
C LEU A 88 22.08 5.46 6.53
N VAL A 89 22.03 5.33 7.87
CA VAL A 89 20.99 4.56 8.57
C VAL A 89 19.60 5.14 8.32
N GLU A 90 19.44 6.46 8.41
CA GLU A 90 18.16 7.14 8.17
C GLU A 90 17.68 6.99 6.72
N SER A 91 18.62 7.03 5.76
CA SER A 91 18.33 6.87 4.34
C SER A 91 17.83 5.45 4.03
N PHE A 92 18.49 4.42 4.59
CA PHE A 92 18.06 3.03 4.40
C PHE A 92 16.79 2.69 5.18
N ALA A 93 16.60 3.24 6.38
CA ALA A 93 15.33 3.13 7.11
C ALA A 93 14.17 3.73 6.30
N PHE A 94 14.37 4.90 5.70
CA PHE A 94 13.38 5.49 4.81
C PHE A 94 13.12 4.62 3.57
N GLY A 95 14.19 4.15 2.90
CA GLY A 95 14.06 3.27 1.74
C GLY A 95 13.31 1.98 2.07
N SER A 96 13.54 1.42 3.26
CA SER A 96 12.85 0.24 3.76
C SER A 96 11.36 0.49 3.99
N LEU A 97 11.00 1.58 4.68
CA LEU A 97 9.60 1.94 4.89
C LEU A 97 8.82 2.16 3.59
N ILE A 98 9.46 2.72 2.57
CA ILE A 98 8.84 2.95 1.25
C ILE A 98 8.77 1.68 0.40
N SER A 99 9.57 0.66 0.71
CA SER A 99 9.61 -0.58 -0.06
C SER A 99 8.43 -1.52 0.20
N ALA A 100 7.66 -1.29 1.27
CA ALA A 100 6.39 -1.96 1.53
C ALA A 100 5.32 -1.51 0.50
N VAL A 101 4.63 -2.46 -0.12
CA VAL A 101 3.67 -2.20 -1.21
C VAL A 101 2.28 -2.70 -0.83
N ASP A 102 1.27 -1.83 -0.99
CA ASP A 102 -0.14 -2.20 -0.82
C ASP A 102 -0.78 -2.57 -2.17
N PRO A 103 -1.25 -3.82 -2.38
CA PRO A 103 -1.76 -4.28 -3.64
C PRO A 103 -3.28 -4.12 -3.76
N VAL A 104 -3.97 -3.42 -2.87
CA VAL A 104 -5.46 -3.35 -2.85
C VAL A 104 -6.03 -2.94 -4.23
N ALA A 105 -5.47 -1.90 -4.85
CA ALA A 105 -5.95 -1.44 -6.15
C ALA A 105 -5.66 -2.44 -7.29
N THR A 106 -4.47 -3.04 -7.29
CA THR A 106 -4.06 -4.04 -8.29
C THR A 106 -4.86 -5.33 -8.15
N LEU A 107 -5.11 -5.79 -6.93
CA LEU A 107 -5.94 -6.98 -6.67
C LEU A 107 -7.40 -6.75 -7.06
N ALA A 108 -7.95 -5.55 -6.86
CA ALA A 108 -9.30 -5.22 -7.30
C ALA A 108 -9.45 -5.32 -8.83
N ILE A 109 -8.45 -4.83 -9.58
CA ILE A 109 -8.43 -4.95 -11.04
C ILE A 109 -8.27 -6.41 -11.47
N PHE A 110 -7.38 -7.16 -10.82
CA PHE A 110 -7.13 -8.57 -11.12
C PHE A 110 -8.38 -9.44 -10.94
N GLN A 111 -9.20 -9.12 -9.94
CA GLN A 111 -10.49 -9.75 -9.74
C GLN A 111 -11.50 -9.34 -10.83
N ALA A 112 -11.50 -8.08 -11.26
CA ALA A 112 -12.39 -7.60 -12.32
C ALA A 112 -12.09 -8.20 -13.71
N ILE A 113 -10.84 -8.57 -13.98
CA ILE A 113 -10.41 -9.20 -15.24
C ILE A 113 -10.32 -10.74 -15.16
N GLU A 114 -10.76 -11.35 -14.05
CA GLU A 114 -10.69 -12.79 -13.81
C GLU A 114 -9.29 -13.37 -14.08
N VAL A 115 -8.25 -12.76 -13.50
CA VAL A 115 -6.86 -13.20 -13.71
C VAL A 115 -6.62 -14.60 -13.11
N ASP A 116 -5.59 -15.28 -13.60
CA ASP A 116 -5.19 -16.59 -13.09
C ASP A 116 -4.98 -16.56 -11.55
N GLN A 117 -5.53 -17.57 -10.88
CA GLN A 117 -5.55 -17.61 -9.42
C GLN A 117 -4.14 -17.75 -8.81
N VAL A 118 -3.17 -18.31 -9.54
CA VAL A 118 -1.76 -18.39 -9.10
C VAL A 118 -1.12 -17.01 -9.16
N LEU A 119 -1.47 -16.15 -10.12
CA LEU A 119 -0.95 -14.78 -10.16
C LEU A 119 -1.52 -13.91 -9.04
N TYR A 120 -2.83 -14.01 -8.80
CA TYR A 120 -3.53 -13.25 -7.75
C TYR A 120 -2.91 -13.47 -6.35
N MET A 121 -3.04 -14.68 -5.82
CA MET A 121 -1.87 -15.51 -5.68
C MET A 121 -0.58 -14.96 -5.08
N LEU A 122 0.42 -15.02 -5.97
CA LEU A 122 1.77 -14.55 -5.77
C LEU A 122 1.81 -13.07 -5.38
N VAL A 123 1.00 -12.21 -6.01
CA VAL A 123 1.01 -10.76 -5.73
C VAL A 123 0.45 -10.47 -4.35
N PHE A 124 -0.68 -11.08 -3.98
CA PHE A 124 -1.23 -10.95 -2.63
C PHE A 124 -0.24 -11.42 -1.57
N GLY A 125 0.37 -12.59 -1.78
CA GLY A 125 1.34 -13.14 -0.83
C GLY A 125 2.62 -12.32 -0.74
N GLU A 126 3.13 -11.82 -1.86
CA GLU A 126 4.33 -10.98 -1.91
C GLU A 126 4.11 -9.73 -1.06
N SER A 127 2.98 -9.05 -1.28
CA SER A 127 2.71 -7.81 -0.59
C SER A 127 2.46 -7.98 0.91
N VAL A 128 1.77 -9.06 1.32
CA VAL A 128 1.59 -9.36 2.76
C VAL A 128 2.93 -9.64 3.46
N LEU A 129 3.86 -10.31 2.78
CA LEU A 129 5.17 -10.63 3.36
C LEU A 129 6.15 -9.47 3.29
N ASN A 130 6.03 -8.58 2.29
CA ASN A 130 6.93 -7.45 2.11
C ASN A 130 6.86 -6.46 3.29
N ASP A 131 5.69 -6.28 3.91
CA ASP A 131 5.50 -5.45 5.10
C ASP A 131 6.38 -5.93 6.26
N ALA A 132 6.38 -7.24 6.51
CA ALA A 132 7.19 -7.84 7.57
C ALA A 132 8.70 -7.69 7.27
N VAL A 133 9.10 -7.91 6.01
CA VAL A 133 10.50 -7.72 5.60
C VAL A 133 10.92 -6.26 5.75
N ALA A 134 10.08 -5.30 5.34
CA ALA A 134 10.35 -3.88 5.46
C ALA A 134 10.48 -3.44 6.93
N ILE A 135 9.65 -3.95 7.84
CA ILE A 135 9.81 -3.68 9.28
C ILE A 135 11.16 -4.21 9.78
N VAL A 136 11.52 -5.45 9.44
CA VAL A 136 12.79 -6.07 9.84
C VAL A 136 14.01 -5.33 9.28
N LEU A 137 13.92 -4.81 8.06
CA LEU A 137 15.00 -4.02 7.43
C LEU A 137 15.11 -2.59 8.01
N THR A 138 14.02 -2.09 8.61
CA THR A 138 14.00 -0.75 9.23
C THR A 138 14.54 -0.77 10.66
N THR A 139 14.38 -1.88 11.38
CA THR A 139 14.84 -2.06 12.77
C THR A 139 16.30 -2.47 12.86
#